data_AF-A0A8C1RB91-F1
#
_entry.id   AF-A0A8C1RB91-F1
#
_cell.length_a   1.000
_cell.length_b   1.000
_cell.length_c   1.000
_cell.angle_alpha   90.00
_cell.angle_beta   90.00
_cell.angle_gamma   90.00
#
_symmetry.space_group_name_H-M   'P 1'
#
loop_
_entity.id
_entity.type
_entity.pdbx_description
1 polymer ?
#
loop_
_entity_poly.entity_id
_entity_poly.type
_entity_poly.pdbx_seq_one_letter_code
_entity_poly.pdbx_strand_id
1 'polypeptide(L)'
;MANASNENVCLIKDLKPGLKNINLVFIVLETGRVSKTKDGHEVRSCKVADKTGSITISVWDEVGSLIQTGDIIRLNRGYASLFKGCLTLYIGRTGDLQKIGEFCMIFSEVPNFSEPNPEVLAKINQINNTHVKTEAHGSTPSIPTPGPPGGPTANGSAVFSPSPVPREPSFGAGGRHLNRNHWNSGSAASVRDGEQRSKPKVTITNGRDPRRALKR
;
A
#
# COMPACT_ATOMS: atom_id res chain seq x y z
N MET A 1 -31.13 -20.04 21.00
CA MET A 1 -29.99 -20.49 20.17
C MET A 1 -30.05 -19.70 18.87
N ALA A 2 -29.20 -18.70 18.69
CA ALA A 2 -29.23 -17.85 17.50
C ALA A 2 -28.63 -18.63 16.32
N ASN A 3 -29.46 -18.80 15.29
CA ASN A 3 -29.13 -19.48 14.05
C ASN A 3 -27.90 -18.81 13.43
N ALA A 4 -26.81 -19.56 13.22
CA ALA A 4 -25.68 -19.08 12.44
C ALA A 4 -26.17 -18.92 11.00
N SER A 5 -26.51 -17.69 10.63
CA SER A 5 -26.82 -17.30 9.26
C SER A 5 -25.77 -17.92 8.36
N ASN A 6 -26.23 -18.71 7.39
CA ASN A 6 -25.42 -19.25 6.31
C ASN A 6 -24.98 -18.06 5.44
N GLU A 7 -24.05 -17.26 5.96
CA GLU A 7 -23.51 -16.11 5.25
C GLU A 7 -22.77 -16.67 4.05
N ASN A 8 -23.20 -16.28 2.85
CA ASN A 8 -22.59 -16.75 1.61
C ASN A 8 -21.11 -16.35 1.62
N VAL A 9 -20.24 -17.33 1.87
CA VAL A 9 -18.79 -17.16 1.81
C VAL A 9 -18.39 -17.10 0.33
N CYS A 10 -17.89 -15.95 -0.08
CA CYS A 10 -17.30 -15.72 -1.39
C CYS A 10 -15.97 -16.48 -1.51
N LEU A 11 -15.56 -16.83 -2.73
CA LEU A 11 -14.24 -17.39 -3.02
C LEU A 11 -13.33 -16.32 -3.64
N ILE A 12 -12.02 -16.49 -3.52
CA ILE A 12 -11.04 -15.53 -4.06
C ILE A 12 -11.22 -15.33 -5.57
N LYS A 13 -11.50 -16.40 -6.32
CA LYS A 13 -11.73 -16.32 -7.77
C LYS A 13 -12.91 -15.44 -8.21
N ASP A 14 -13.88 -15.21 -7.31
CA ASP A 14 -15.08 -14.46 -7.63
C ASP A 14 -14.89 -12.96 -7.35
N LEU A 15 -13.75 -12.57 -6.77
CA LEU A 15 -13.43 -11.19 -6.43
C LEU A 15 -13.19 -10.35 -7.69
N LYS A 16 -13.77 -9.15 -7.69
CA LYS A 16 -13.62 -8.15 -8.74
C LYS A 16 -13.40 -6.77 -8.12
N PRO A 17 -12.68 -5.85 -8.80
CA PRO A 17 -12.58 -4.47 -8.35
C PRO A 17 -13.94 -3.85 -8.06
N GLY A 18 -14.09 -3.21 -6.90
CA GLY A 18 -15.31 -2.52 -6.49
C GLY A 18 -16.32 -3.41 -5.74
N LEU A 19 -16.11 -4.72 -5.65
CA LEU A 19 -16.96 -5.62 -4.88
C LEU A 19 -16.88 -5.31 -3.37
N LYS A 20 -18.04 -5.26 -2.70
CA LYS A 20 -18.20 -4.91 -1.27
C LYS A 20 -19.00 -5.98 -0.55
N ASN A 21 -19.08 -5.88 0.78
CA ASN A 21 -19.77 -6.85 1.64
C ASN A 21 -19.26 -8.28 1.43
N ILE A 22 -17.95 -8.41 1.19
CA ILE A 22 -17.30 -9.70 0.97
C ILE A 22 -17.15 -10.41 2.31
N ASN A 23 -17.72 -11.60 2.41
CA ASN A 23 -17.42 -12.54 3.48
C ASN A 23 -16.53 -13.64 2.88
N LEU A 24 -15.33 -13.83 3.42
CA LEU A 24 -14.32 -14.74 2.85
C LEU A 24 -13.58 -15.44 3.99
N VAL A 25 -13.28 -16.72 3.81
CA VAL A 25 -12.35 -17.46 4.67
C VAL A 25 -11.10 -17.78 3.86
N PHE A 26 -9.93 -17.50 4.42
CA PHE A 26 -8.64 -17.73 3.77
C PHE A 26 -7.58 -18.16 4.78
N ILE A 27 -6.50 -18.75 4.28
CA ILE A 27 -5.26 -18.99 5.02
C ILE A 27 -4.21 -17.94 4.63
N VAL A 28 -3.44 -17.48 5.61
CA VAL A 28 -2.32 -16.56 5.40
C VAL A 28 -1.09 -17.34 4.96
N LEU A 29 -0.54 -17.02 3.80
CA LEU A 29 0.66 -17.66 3.25
C LEU A 29 1.93 -16.89 3.63
N GLU A 30 1.89 -15.56 3.50
CA GLU A 30 3.06 -14.71 3.74
C GLU A 30 2.64 -13.38 4.38
N THR A 31 3.34 -12.97 5.42
CA THR A 31 3.28 -11.61 5.95
C THR A 31 4.36 -10.76 5.28
N GLY A 32 3.95 -9.83 4.43
CA GLY A 32 4.85 -8.95 3.70
C GLY A 32 5.31 -7.74 4.50
N ARG A 33 5.92 -6.78 3.79
CA ARG A 33 6.53 -5.58 4.39
C ARG A 33 5.48 -4.68 5.07
N VAL A 34 5.88 -4.09 6.19
CA VAL A 34 5.14 -3.00 6.84
C VAL A 34 5.59 -1.68 6.23
N SER A 35 4.62 -0.85 5.86
CA SER A 35 4.84 0.52 5.38
C SER A 35 4.14 1.51 6.28
N LYS A 36 4.71 2.70 6.47
CA LYS A 36 4.09 3.80 7.20
C LYS A 36 3.51 4.81 6.22
N THR A 37 2.27 5.21 6.47
CA THR A 37 1.65 6.34 5.78
C THR A 37 2.18 7.67 6.32
N LYS A 38 1.96 8.76 5.59
CA LYS A 38 2.36 10.11 6.01
C LYS A 38 1.74 10.52 7.35
N ASP A 39 0.58 9.96 7.68
CA ASP A 39 -0.17 10.24 8.91
C ASP A 39 0.22 9.30 10.07
N GLY A 40 1.26 8.47 9.90
CA GLY A 40 1.79 7.60 10.94
C GLY A 40 1.18 6.20 11.01
N HIS A 41 0.07 5.93 10.30
CA HIS A 41 -0.55 4.60 10.28
C HIS A 41 0.32 3.56 9.59
N GLU A 42 0.34 2.35 10.16
CA GLU A 42 1.05 1.20 9.60
C GLU A 42 0.14 0.41 8.66
N VAL A 43 0.69 -0.07 7.55
CA VAL A 43 0.00 -0.93 6.59
C VAL A 43 0.88 -2.13 6.30
N ARG A 44 0.36 -3.33 6.58
CA ARG A 44 1.00 -4.60 6.26
C ARG A 44 0.27 -5.24 5.09
N SER A 45 1.03 -5.64 4.07
CA SER A 45 0.50 -6.43 2.96
C SER A 45 0.73 -7.91 3.23
N CYS A 46 -0.30 -8.74 3.14
CA CYS A 46 -0.20 -10.19 3.33
C CYS A 46 -0.69 -10.93 2.08
N LYS A 47 -0.02 -12.01 1.70
CA LYS A 47 -0.52 -12.95 0.70
C LYS A 47 -1.40 -13.97 1.39
N VAL A 48 -2.63 -14.12 0.92
CA VAL A 48 -3.62 -15.04 1.47
C VAL A 48 -4.21 -15.90 0.36
N ALA A 49 -4.71 -17.08 0.71
CA ALA A 49 -5.23 -18.02 -0.27
C ALA A 49 -6.45 -18.82 0.22
N ASP A 50 -7.21 -19.32 -0.73
CA ASP A 50 -8.24 -20.33 -0.56
C ASP A 50 -8.04 -21.41 -1.64
N LYS A 51 -8.95 -22.38 -1.74
CA LYS A 51 -8.86 -23.46 -2.74
C LYS A 51 -8.87 -22.99 -4.21
N THR A 52 -9.15 -21.72 -4.48
CA THR A 52 -9.34 -21.17 -5.82
C THR A 52 -8.19 -20.29 -6.30
N GLY A 53 -7.28 -19.89 -5.42
CA GLY A 53 -6.12 -19.08 -5.76
C GLY A 53 -5.68 -18.19 -4.60
N SER A 54 -4.78 -17.25 -4.89
CA SER A 54 -4.25 -16.31 -3.90
C SER A 54 -4.54 -14.85 -4.24
N ILE A 55 -4.56 -14.00 -3.22
CA ILE A 55 -4.73 -12.56 -3.34
C ILE A 55 -3.95 -11.86 -2.22
N THR A 56 -3.61 -10.60 -2.43
CA THR A 56 -3.03 -9.70 -1.44
C THR A 56 -4.14 -9.03 -0.63
N ILE A 57 -4.03 -9.06 0.69
CA ILE A 57 -4.83 -8.25 1.60
C ILE A 57 -3.94 -7.16 2.22
N SER A 58 -4.45 -5.93 2.33
CA SER A 58 -3.78 -4.85 3.05
C SER A 58 -4.49 -4.59 4.38
N VAL A 59 -3.76 -4.81 5.47
CA VAL A 59 -4.28 -4.71 6.84
C VAL A 59 -3.55 -3.58 7.57
N TRP A 60 -4.31 -2.83 8.37
CA TRP A 60 -3.85 -1.57 8.96
C TRP A 60 -3.58 -1.74 10.45
N ASP A 61 -2.60 -0.97 10.93
CA ASP A 61 -2.27 -0.75 12.33
C ASP A 61 -2.11 -2.06 13.12
N GLU A 62 -2.59 -2.09 14.37
CA GLU A 62 -2.46 -3.24 15.29
C GLU A 62 -3.05 -4.53 14.71
N VAL A 63 -4.15 -4.44 13.95
CA VAL A 63 -4.74 -5.61 13.30
C VAL A 63 -3.74 -6.30 12.38
N GLY A 64 -2.93 -5.51 11.67
CA GLY A 64 -1.89 -6.03 10.79
C GLY A 64 -0.74 -6.69 11.55
N SER A 65 -0.40 -6.22 12.75
CA SER A 65 0.71 -6.75 13.54
C SER A 65 0.41 -8.13 14.13
N LEU A 66 -0.87 -8.40 14.43
CA LEU A 66 -1.35 -9.65 15.04
C LEU A 66 -1.40 -10.85 14.06
N ILE A 67 -1.45 -10.59 12.76
CA ILE A 67 -1.56 -11.64 11.72
C ILE A 67 -0.23 -12.38 11.58
N GLN A 68 -0.30 -13.72 11.57
CA GLN A 68 0.83 -14.62 11.34
C GLN A 68 0.60 -15.53 10.12
N THR A 69 1.70 -16.01 9.54
CA THR A 69 1.64 -17.06 8.52
C THR A 69 0.99 -18.33 9.08
N GLY A 70 0.13 -18.96 8.28
CA GLY A 70 -0.61 -20.15 8.66
C GLY A 70 -1.95 -19.87 9.35
N ASP A 71 -2.24 -18.63 9.74
CA ASP A 71 -3.55 -18.28 10.31
C ASP A 71 -4.68 -18.52 9.32
N ILE A 72 -5.77 -19.13 9.80
CA ILE A 72 -7.04 -19.21 9.07
C ILE A 72 -7.94 -18.10 9.60
N ILE A 73 -8.27 -17.16 8.72
CA ILE A 73 -8.98 -15.95 9.07
C ILE A 73 -10.30 -15.87 8.30
N ARG A 74 -11.36 -15.51 9.00
CA ARG A 74 -12.63 -15.09 8.42
C ARG A 74 -12.64 -13.56 8.34
N LEU A 75 -12.77 -13.05 7.13
CA LEU A 75 -13.09 -11.65 6.86
C LEU A 75 -14.60 -11.52 6.73
N ASN A 76 -15.21 -10.58 7.48
CA ASN A 76 -16.59 -10.18 7.25
C ASN A 76 -16.65 -8.75 6.72
N ARG A 77 -17.57 -8.53 5.77
CA ARG A 77 -17.85 -7.22 5.16
C ARG A 77 -16.60 -6.52 4.60
N GLY A 78 -15.73 -7.29 3.95
CA GLY A 78 -14.59 -6.78 3.20
C GLY A 78 -14.97 -6.06 1.90
N TYR A 79 -13.98 -5.46 1.26
CA TYR A 79 -14.09 -4.95 -0.11
C TYR A 79 -12.82 -5.22 -0.91
N ALA A 80 -12.94 -5.36 -2.23
CA ALA A 80 -11.83 -5.53 -3.15
C ALA A 80 -11.65 -4.28 -4.01
N SER A 81 -10.42 -3.79 -4.17
CA SER A 81 -10.11 -2.60 -4.96
C SER A 81 -8.75 -2.74 -5.62
N LEU A 82 -8.53 -2.02 -6.72
CA LEU A 82 -7.21 -1.93 -7.33
C LEU A 82 -6.33 -0.96 -6.53
N PHE A 83 -5.10 -1.39 -6.25
CA PHE A 83 -4.02 -0.54 -5.72
C PHE A 83 -2.77 -0.75 -6.55
N LYS A 84 -2.30 0.30 -7.23
CA LYS A 84 -1.16 0.24 -8.18
C LYS A 84 -1.32 -0.87 -9.24
N GLY A 85 -2.56 -1.11 -9.69
CA GLY A 85 -2.88 -2.15 -10.68
C GLY A 85 -3.08 -3.56 -10.14
N CYS A 86 -2.82 -3.80 -8.86
CA CYS A 86 -3.05 -5.08 -8.20
C CYS A 86 -4.45 -5.11 -7.58
N LEU A 87 -5.22 -6.19 -7.78
CA LEU A 87 -6.45 -6.40 -7.04
C LEU A 87 -6.10 -6.73 -5.59
N THR A 88 -6.55 -5.89 -4.66
CA THR A 88 -6.20 -5.99 -3.24
C THR A 88 -7.47 -6.04 -2.40
N LEU A 89 -7.46 -6.92 -1.41
CA LEU A 89 -8.53 -7.08 -0.44
C LEU A 89 -8.32 -6.16 0.77
N TYR A 90 -9.42 -5.66 1.33
CA TYR A 90 -9.45 -4.75 2.47
C TYR A 90 -10.60 -5.07 3.42
N ILE A 91 -10.43 -4.69 4.68
CA ILE A 91 -11.51 -4.73 5.69
C ILE A 91 -12.43 -3.53 5.45
N GLY A 92 -13.73 -3.76 5.31
CA GLY A 92 -14.71 -2.69 5.17
C GLY A 92 -14.94 -1.91 6.46
N ARG A 93 -15.68 -0.80 6.36
CA ARG A 93 -15.91 0.12 7.49
C ARG A 93 -16.53 -0.56 8.72
N THR A 94 -17.47 -1.47 8.49
CA THR A 94 -18.16 -2.25 9.53
C THR A 94 -17.71 -3.71 9.54
N GLY A 95 -16.56 -3.99 8.91
CA GLY A 95 -15.98 -5.31 8.80
C GLY A 95 -14.93 -5.59 9.88
N ASP A 96 -14.59 -6.86 10.00
CA ASP A 96 -13.65 -7.39 10.96
C ASP A 96 -12.86 -8.58 10.40
N LEU A 97 -11.74 -8.90 11.06
CA LEU A 97 -11.01 -10.14 10.87
C LEU A 97 -11.15 -10.98 12.12
N GLN A 98 -11.47 -12.26 11.95
CA GLN A 98 -11.57 -13.22 13.04
C GLN A 98 -10.65 -14.41 12.73
N LYS A 99 -9.61 -14.62 13.55
CA LYS A 99 -8.84 -15.86 13.49
C LYS A 99 -9.73 -17.01 13.96
N ILE A 100 -9.91 -18.01 13.10
CA ILE A 100 -10.78 -19.17 13.36
C ILE A 100 -10.01 -20.50 13.40
N GLY A 101 -8.73 -20.51 13.01
CA GLY A 101 -7.88 -21.70 13.03
C GLY A 101 -6.47 -21.41 12.54
N GLU A 102 -5.71 -22.47 12.28
CA GLU A 102 -4.36 -22.41 11.70
C GLU A 102 -4.00 -23.71 10.95
N PHE A 103 -3.08 -23.61 9.99
CA PHE A 103 -2.40 -24.68 9.24
C PHE A 103 -3.25 -25.58 8.32
N CYS A 104 -4.40 -26.08 8.76
CA CYS A 104 -5.10 -27.20 8.10
C CYS A 104 -6.14 -26.81 7.04
N MET A 105 -6.04 -25.64 6.41
CA MET A 105 -6.95 -25.23 5.34
C MET A 105 -6.38 -25.59 3.97
N ILE A 106 -7.21 -26.20 3.11
CA ILE A 106 -6.85 -26.45 1.70
C ILE A 106 -6.79 -25.12 0.94
N PHE A 107 -5.70 -24.89 0.22
CA PHE A 107 -5.49 -23.69 -0.59
C PHE A 107 -4.78 -23.99 -1.92
N SER A 108 -4.89 -23.04 -2.86
CA SER A 108 -4.08 -22.96 -4.06
C SER A 108 -3.39 -21.61 -4.11
N GLU A 109 -2.09 -21.57 -4.42
CA GLU A 109 -1.40 -20.30 -4.62
C GLU A 109 -1.70 -19.65 -5.97
N VAL A 110 -2.09 -20.46 -6.95
CA VAL A 110 -2.27 -20.06 -8.36
C VAL A 110 -3.74 -20.21 -8.76
N PRO A 111 -4.31 -19.26 -9.53
CA PRO A 111 -3.70 -17.99 -9.93
C PRO A 111 -3.59 -16.99 -8.77
N ASN A 112 -2.62 -16.08 -8.87
CA ASN A 112 -2.52 -14.93 -7.97
C ASN A 112 -3.32 -13.76 -8.55
N PHE A 113 -4.48 -13.49 -7.97
CA PHE A 113 -5.40 -12.46 -8.43
C PHE A 113 -4.88 -11.03 -8.21
N SER A 114 -3.81 -10.85 -7.42
CA SER A 114 -3.15 -9.56 -7.25
C SER A 114 -2.04 -9.28 -8.26
N GLU A 115 -1.71 -10.23 -9.14
CA GLU A 115 -0.73 -9.96 -10.18
C GLU A 115 -1.19 -8.77 -11.03
N PRO A 116 -0.35 -7.73 -11.17
CA PRO A 116 -0.72 -6.55 -11.94
C PRO A 116 -0.91 -6.96 -13.39
N ASN A 117 -2.15 -6.90 -13.89
CA ASN A 117 -2.41 -7.10 -15.30
C ASN A 117 -1.91 -5.85 -16.08
N PRO A 118 -0.93 -5.99 -16.99
CA PRO A 118 -0.40 -4.88 -17.78
C PRO A 118 -1.48 -4.11 -18.56
N GLU A 119 -2.52 -4.79 -19.03
CA GLU A 119 -3.61 -4.16 -19.78
C GLU A 119 -4.49 -3.26 -18.90
N VAL A 120 -4.70 -3.64 -17.63
CA VAL A 120 -5.49 -2.86 -16.67
C VAL A 120 -4.74 -1.59 -16.29
N LEU A 121 -3.42 -1.69 -16.10
CA LEU A 121 -2.54 -0.54 -15.86
C LEU A 121 -2.57 0.45 -17.03
N ALA A 122 -2.49 -0.03 -18.27
CA ALA A 122 -2.56 0.81 -19.46
C ALA A 122 -3.88 1.59 -19.55
N LYS A 123 -5.03 0.94 -19.25
CA LYS A 123 -6.35 1.60 -19.24
C LYS A 123 -6.48 2.66 -18.14
N ILE A 124 -5.95 2.40 -16.94
CA ILE A 124 -5.96 3.39 -15.84
C ILE A 124 -5.18 4.65 -16.23
N ASN A 125 -4.01 4.49 -16.86
CA ASN A 125 -3.20 5.62 -17.31
C ASN A 125 -3.90 6.43 -18.42
N GLN A 126 -4.63 5.78 -19.33
CA GLN A 126 -5.41 6.47 -20.36
C GLN A 126 -6.57 7.28 -19.76
N ILE A 127 -7.32 6.72 -18.80
CA ILE A 127 -8.44 7.41 -18.14
C ILE A 127 -7.96 8.66 -17.40
N ASN A 128 -6.85 8.57 -16.67
CA ASN A 128 -6.29 9.71 -15.95
C ASN A 128 -5.80 10.82 -16.90
N ASN A 129 -5.32 10.46 -18.10
CA ASN A 129 -4.91 11.43 -19.11
C ASN A 129 -6.09 12.13 -19.82
N THR A 130 -7.27 11.50 -19.90
CA THR A 130 -8.46 12.13 -20.52
C THR A 130 -9.12 13.20 -19.65
N HIS A 131 -8.96 13.18 -18.33
CA HIS A 131 -9.60 14.15 -17.42
C HIS A 131 -8.78 15.45 -17.22
N VAL A 132 -7.62 15.59 -17.89
CA VAL A 132 -6.76 16.79 -17.82
C VAL A 132 -6.83 17.64 -19.10
N LYS A 133 -7.53 17.18 -20.15
CA LYS A 133 -7.62 17.87 -21.46
C LYS A 133 -9.03 18.37 -21.80
N THR A 134 -9.76 18.95 -20.84
CA THR A 134 -11.03 19.65 -21.15
C THR A 134 -11.11 20.94 -20.37
N GLU A 135 -10.19 21.87 -20.62
CA GLU A 135 -10.32 23.29 -20.26
C GLU A 135 -9.21 24.10 -20.96
N ALA A 136 -9.25 24.22 -22.29
CA ALA A 136 -8.58 25.29 -23.05
C ALA A 136 -8.94 25.21 -24.55
N HIS A 137 -10.15 25.61 -24.92
CA HIS A 137 -10.46 25.99 -26.30
C HIS A 137 -11.31 27.26 -26.30
N GLY A 138 -10.65 28.40 -26.07
CA GLY A 138 -11.12 29.72 -26.51
C GLY A 138 -10.24 30.15 -27.67
N SER A 139 -10.74 30.05 -28.89
CA SER A 139 -10.02 30.36 -30.13
C SER A 139 -10.09 31.85 -30.44
N THR A 140 -8.94 32.49 -30.68
CA THR A 140 -8.84 33.77 -31.42
C THR A 140 -7.77 33.63 -32.50
N PRO A 141 -8.09 33.89 -33.79
CA PRO A 141 -7.13 33.78 -34.88
C PRO A 141 -6.28 35.06 -35.02
N SER A 142 -4.97 34.87 -35.26
CA SER A 142 -3.95 35.90 -35.44
C SER A 142 -3.88 36.42 -36.90
N ILE A 143 -3.77 37.74 -37.06
CA ILE A 143 -3.53 38.48 -38.32
C ILE A 143 -2.03 38.86 -38.40
N PRO A 144 -1.35 38.79 -39.57
CA PRO A 144 0.05 39.18 -39.70
C PRO A 144 0.23 40.65 -40.12
N THR A 145 1.27 41.32 -39.60
CA THR A 145 1.70 42.69 -39.95
C THR A 145 3.13 42.72 -40.52
N PRO A 146 3.45 43.59 -41.50
CA PRO A 146 4.79 43.74 -42.08
C PRO A 146 5.62 44.83 -41.34
N GLY A 147 6.95 44.68 -41.33
CA GLY A 147 7.90 45.56 -40.61
C GLY A 147 8.52 46.72 -41.43
N PRO A 148 9.43 47.51 -40.83
CA PRO A 148 10.45 48.29 -41.56
C PRO A 148 11.90 48.21 -40.95
N PRO A 149 12.94 48.83 -41.59
CA PRO A 149 14.31 48.24 -41.72
C PRO A 149 15.52 49.01 -41.11
N GLY A 150 16.72 48.39 -41.17
CA GLY A 150 18.09 48.97 -41.20
C GLY A 150 18.76 49.16 -39.82
N GLY A 151 19.90 48.55 -39.43
CA GLY A 151 21.29 48.46 -39.96
C GLY A 151 22.28 48.76 -38.79
N PRO A 152 23.62 48.75 -38.89
CA PRO A 152 24.55 47.85 -39.59
C PRO A 152 25.68 47.23 -38.70
N THR A 153 26.24 46.12 -39.18
CA THR A 153 27.60 45.50 -39.03
C THR A 153 28.64 46.03 -38.01
N ALA A 154 29.28 45.10 -37.29
CA ALA A 154 30.73 45.13 -37.05
C ALA A 154 31.33 43.71 -36.92
N ASN A 155 32.38 43.46 -37.71
CA ASN A 155 33.23 42.27 -37.75
C ASN A 155 34.18 42.18 -36.54
N GLY A 156 34.62 40.96 -36.19
CA GLY A 156 35.73 40.78 -35.25
C GLY A 156 36.07 39.31 -34.99
N SER A 157 37.11 38.83 -35.66
CA SER A 157 37.58 37.45 -35.78
C SER A 157 38.11 36.80 -34.49
N ALA A 158 37.95 35.47 -34.44
CA ALA A 158 38.83 34.39 -33.96
C ALA A 158 39.72 34.60 -32.72
N VAL A 159 39.73 33.64 -31.77
CA VAL A 159 40.81 32.63 -31.62
C VAL A 159 40.61 31.67 -30.42
N PHE A 160 40.86 30.38 -30.70
CA PHE A 160 41.55 29.33 -29.93
C PHE A 160 41.15 28.89 -28.49
N SER A 161 41.01 27.57 -28.36
CA SER A 161 40.92 26.61 -27.23
C SER A 161 42.15 26.62 -26.27
N PRO A 162 42.36 25.63 -25.34
CA PRO A 162 41.51 24.88 -24.40
C PRO A 162 42.03 24.93 -22.91
N SER A 163 41.35 24.23 -22.00
CA SER A 163 41.52 24.07 -20.53
C SER A 163 42.94 23.78 -19.95
N PRO A 164 43.17 23.95 -18.63
CA PRO A 164 43.20 22.78 -17.72
C PRO A 164 42.72 22.96 -16.25
N VAL A 165 42.41 21.80 -15.63
CA VAL A 165 42.08 21.33 -14.25
C VAL A 165 42.79 21.98 -13.01
N PRO A 166 42.64 21.48 -11.74
CA PRO A 166 41.48 21.32 -10.84
C PRO A 166 41.75 21.96 -9.43
N ARG A 167 40.76 22.07 -8.51
CA ARG A 167 41.05 22.39 -7.09
C ARG A 167 39.99 21.91 -6.08
N GLU A 168 40.45 21.10 -5.14
CA GLU A 168 40.01 20.93 -3.74
C GLU A 168 41.31 20.89 -2.89
N PRO A 169 41.34 20.86 -1.53
CA PRO A 169 40.26 20.89 -0.53
C PRO A 169 40.54 21.86 0.66
N SER A 170 39.70 21.77 1.71
CA SER A 170 40.03 21.90 3.15
C SER A 170 39.74 23.22 3.87
N PHE A 171 38.69 23.20 4.70
CA PHE A 171 38.64 23.64 6.11
C PHE A 171 37.54 22.77 6.76
N GLY A 172 37.64 22.18 7.94
CA GLY A 172 38.50 22.47 9.09
C GLY A 172 37.62 22.60 10.34
N ALA A 173 37.66 21.56 11.18
CA ALA A 173 37.57 21.59 12.64
C ALA A 173 36.23 21.78 13.39
N GLY A 174 36.09 20.93 14.42
CA GLY A 174 35.33 21.15 15.66
C GLY A 174 34.12 20.23 15.80
N GLY A 175 34.05 19.21 16.67
CA GLY A 175 34.87 18.84 17.81
C GLY A 175 33.98 18.63 19.05
N ARG A 176 33.93 17.38 19.54
CA ARG A 176 33.54 16.93 20.91
C ARG A 176 32.02 17.06 21.24
N HIS A 177 31.36 16.16 21.97
CA HIS A 177 31.76 15.48 23.19
C HIS A 177 30.85 14.25 23.45
N LEU A 178 31.39 13.32 24.22
CA LEU A 178 30.83 12.05 24.65
C LEU A 178 29.57 12.20 25.52
N ASN A 179 28.63 11.25 25.41
CA ASN A 179 28.03 10.67 26.62
C ASN A 179 27.76 9.17 26.45
N ARG A 180 28.33 8.42 27.38
CA ARG A 180 28.23 6.98 27.64
C ARG A 180 27.14 6.81 28.72
N ASN A 181 26.43 5.67 28.71
CA ASN A 181 25.77 4.97 29.83
C ASN A 181 24.81 3.96 29.15
N HIS A 182 25.15 2.70 28.88
CA HIS A 182 25.50 1.58 29.76
C HIS A 182 24.48 1.35 30.89
N TRP A 183 23.49 0.50 30.64
CA TRP A 183 22.70 -0.16 31.67
C TRP A 183 22.92 -1.66 31.54
N ASN A 184 23.37 -2.27 32.64
CA ASN A 184 23.68 -3.68 32.75
C ASN A 184 22.49 -4.45 33.36
N SER A 185 22.43 -5.72 32.95
CA SER A 185 21.62 -6.88 33.33
C SER A 185 20.97 -6.99 34.74
N GLY A 186 19.88 -7.76 34.78
CA GLY A 186 19.30 -8.35 35.98
C GLY A 186 18.14 -9.31 35.65
N SER A 187 18.31 -10.60 35.99
CA SER A 187 17.56 -11.76 35.51
C SER A 187 16.39 -12.22 36.39
N ALA A 188 15.56 -13.09 35.80
CA ALA A 188 14.94 -14.32 36.35
C ALA A 188 13.67 -14.28 37.27
N ALA A 189 12.58 -14.75 36.66
CA ALA A 189 11.70 -15.90 37.04
C ALA A 189 10.85 -15.91 38.33
N SER A 190 9.56 -16.22 38.17
CA SER A 190 8.88 -17.35 38.84
C SER A 190 7.53 -17.70 38.18
N VAL A 191 7.13 -18.96 38.35
CA VAL A 191 6.12 -19.76 37.64
C VAL A 191 4.90 -19.98 38.55
N ARG A 192 3.71 -20.23 37.95
CA ARG A 192 2.44 -20.87 38.44
C ARG A 192 1.25 -20.06 37.89
N ASP A 193 0.09 -20.57 37.49
CA ASP A 193 -0.60 -21.84 37.64
C ASP A 193 -1.61 -22.00 36.47
N GLY A 194 -2.17 -23.19 36.28
CA GLY A 194 -3.00 -23.52 35.12
C GLY A 194 -4.47 -23.18 35.29
N GLU A 195 -5.13 -22.76 34.21
CA GLU A 195 -6.59 -22.88 34.09
C GLU A 195 -7.01 -23.03 32.61
N GLN A 196 -7.72 -24.11 32.32
CA GLN A 196 -8.35 -24.39 31.02
C GLN A 196 -9.42 -23.35 30.72
N ARG A 197 -9.09 -22.35 29.91
CA ARG A 197 -10.04 -21.37 29.39
C ARG A 197 -10.35 -21.68 27.93
N SER A 198 -11.63 -21.87 27.64
CA SER A 198 -12.21 -21.94 26.30
C SER A 198 -11.56 -20.90 25.38
N LYS A 199 -11.06 -21.33 24.21
CA LYS A 199 -10.33 -20.49 23.25
C LYS A 199 -11.06 -19.15 23.06
N PRO A 200 -10.42 -17.99 23.33
CA PRO A 200 -11.04 -16.70 23.06
C PRO A 200 -11.20 -16.55 21.55
N LYS A 201 -12.44 -16.33 21.10
CA LYS A 201 -12.72 -15.89 19.74
C LYS A 201 -12.24 -14.44 19.64
N VAL A 202 -11.02 -14.25 19.13
CA VAL A 202 -10.43 -12.93 18.96
C VAL A 202 -11.08 -12.27 17.74
N THR A 203 -12.01 -11.36 18.01
CA THR A 203 -12.62 -10.49 17.00
C THR A 203 -11.78 -9.23 16.88
N ILE A 204 -11.16 -9.02 15.72
CA ILE A 204 -10.29 -7.87 15.48
C ILE A 204 -11.00 -6.87 14.57
N THR A 205 -11.47 -5.77 15.15
CA THR A 205 -12.23 -4.71 14.44
C THR A 205 -11.34 -3.53 14.05
N ASN A 206 -11.64 -2.89 12.92
CA ASN A 206 -10.87 -1.76 12.41
C ASN A 206 -11.29 -0.44 13.10
N GLY A 207 -10.43 0.15 13.93
CA GLY A 207 -10.62 1.49 14.51
C GLY A 207 -10.23 2.59 13.52
N ARG A 208 -11.11 2.92 12.58
CA ARG A 208 -10.85 4.00 11.59
C ARG A 208 -11.84 5.15 11.70
N ASP A 209 -11.29 6.36 11.85
CA ASP A 209 -12.04 7.62 11.85
C ASP A 209 -12.82 7.80 10.52
N PRO A 210 -14.15 7.99 10.55
CA PRO A 210 -14.99 8.15 9.36
C PRO A 210 -14.70 9.41 8.52
N ARG A 211 -13.92 10.38 9.02
CA ARG A 211 -13.68 11.68 8.35
C ARG A 211 -12.82 11.62 7.09
N ARG A 212 -12.09 10.53 6.83
CA ARG A 212 -11.18 10.44 5.67
C ARG A 212 -11.84 10.01 4.35
N ALA A 213 -13.13 9.67 4.36
CA ALA A 213 -13.87 9.27 3.15
C ALA A 213 -14.43 10.46 2.35
N LEU A 214 -14.42 11.69 2.88
CA LEU A 214 -14.84 12.90 2.19
C LEU A 214 -13.62 13.69 1.70
N LYS A 215 -13.02 13.25 0.60
CA LYS A 215 -12.28 14.12 -0.34
C LYS A 215 -12.10 13.34 -1.64
N ARG A 216 -13.17 13.32 -2.43
CA ARG A 216 -13.12 13.13 -3.88
C ARG A 216 -13.93 14.24 -4.49
#